data_AF-A0A348Z0K9-F1
#
_entry.id   AF-A0A348Z0K9-F1
#
_cell.length_a   1.000
_cell.length_b   1.000
_cell.length_c   1.000
_cell.angle_alpha   90.00
_cell.angle_beta   90.00
_cell.angle_gamma   90.00
#
_symmetry.space_group_name_H-M   'P 1'
#
loop_
_entity.id
_entity.type
_entity.pdbx_description
1 polymer ?
#
loop_
_entity_poly.entity_id
_entity_poly.type
_entity_poly.pdbx_seq_one_letter_code
_entity_poly.pdbx_strand_id
1 'polypeptide(L)'
;MNDRTEGAQHSVAKGFMVLTISMMSVKVLSVVYTPLLRQILGSTGWSVYYSTYTIFSYIYIIANAGIPVAIAKLVSELEAKGNYKDAIKTFRASRTLLLLLGLILSVFMFIWAKPLSMAFNSPES
;
A
#
# COMPACT_ATOMS: atom_id res chain seq x y z
N MET A 1 31.69 -5.83 25.74
CA MET A 1 30.30 -6.24 25.45
C MET A 1 29.46 -5.12 24.82
N ASN A 2 30.09 -4.06 24.27
CA ASN A 2 29.44 -2.83 23.78
C ASN A 2 29.40 -2.70 22.23
N ASP A 3 30.25 -3.42 21.48
CA ASP A 3 30.35 -3.28 20.01
C ASP A 3 29.12 -3.79 19.23
N ARG A 4 28.36 -4.75 19.77
CA ARG A 4 27.23 -5.37 19.05
C ARG A 4 26.00 -4.47 18.99
N THR A 5 25.84 -3.54 19.93
CA THR A 5 24.70 -2.62 19.99
C THR A 5 24.87 -1.44 19.04
N GLU A 6 26.09 -0.96 18.81
CA GLU A 6 26.37 0.16 17.90
C GLU A 6 26.14 -0.23 16.43
N GLY A 7 26.57 -1.42 16.02
CA GLY A 7 26.35 -1.94 14.66
C GLY A 7 24.87 -2.17 14.32
N ALA A 8 24.08 -2.66 15.29
CA ALA A 8 22.64 -2.86 15.11
C ALA A 8 21.86 -1.53 15.03
N GLN A 9 22.24 -0.54 15.85
CA GLN A 9 21.66 0.80 15.82
C GLN A 9 21.89 1.50 14.48
N HIS A 10 23.07 1.35 13.88
CA HIS A 10 23.37 1.90 12.55
C HIS A 10 22.48 1.31 11.44
N SER A 11 22.19 0.00 11.48
CA SER A 11 21.34 -0.66 10.48
C SER A 11 19.88 -0.21 10.57
N VAL A 12 19.33 -0.14 11.79
CA VAL A 12 17.95 0.35 12.02
C VAL A 12 17.82 1.81 11.61
N ALA A 13 18.79 2.66 11.97
CA ALA A 13 18.80 4.08 11.59
C ALA A 13 18.84 4.26 10.05
N LYS A 14 19.62 3.44 9.34
CA LYS A 14 19.66 3.45 7.87
C LYS A 14 18.32 3.03 7.25
N GLY A 15 17.70 1.97 7.78
CA GLY A 15 16.37 1.53 7.33
C GLY A 15 15.28 2.59 7.55
N PHE A 16 15.30 3.23 8.72
CA PHE A 16 14.41 4.34 9.04
C PHE A 16 14.60 5.54 8.10
N MET A 17 15.85 5.96 7.85
CA MET A 17 16.15 7.05 6.91
C MET A 17 15.57 6.80 5.52
N VAL A 18 15.76 5.60 4.96
CA VAL A 18 15.21 5.24 3.65
C VAL A 18 13.68 5.31 3.66
N LEU A 19 13.04 4.80 4.71
CA LEU A 19 11.60 4.84 4.86
C LEU A 19 11.07 6.28 4.95
N THR A 20 11.72 7.14 5.73
CA THR A 20 11.36 8.56 5.86
C THR A 20 11.49 9.30 4.54
N ILE A 21 12.62 9.14 3.83
CA ILE A 21 12.85 9.78 2.53
C ILE A 21 11.82 9.30 1.50
N SER A 22 11.49 8.01 1.51
CA SER A 22 10.46 7.44 0.63
C SER A 22 9.09 8.06 0.91
N MET A 23 8.66 8.11 2.17
CA MET A 23 7.39 8.71 2.57
C MET A 23 7.33 10.21 2.25
N MET A 24 8.41 10.95 2.49
CA MET A 24 8.49 12.36 2.14
C MET A 24 8.34 12.56 0.63
N SER A 25 9.00 11.73 -0.19
CA SER A 25 8.91 11.80 -1.65
C SER A 25 7.47 11.59 -2.14
N VAL A 26 6.75 10.62 -1.56
CA VAL A 26 5.32 10.39 -1.86
C VAL A 26 4.48 11.61 -1.48
N LYS A 27 4.72 12.23 -0.32
CA LYS A 27 3.99 13.44 0.09
C LYS A 27 4.27 14.63 -0.81
N VAL A 28 5.51 14.83 -1.24
CA VAL A 28 5.88 15.90 -2.17
C VAL A 28 5.14 15.69 -3.49
N LEU A 29 5.17 14.47 -4.05
CA LEU A 29 4.43 14.14 -5.26
C LEU A 29 2.93 14.41 -5.08
N SER A 30 2.35 14.03 -3.93
CA SER A 30 0.96 14.30 -3.56
C SER A 30 0.61 15.79 -3.59
N VAL A 31 1.44 16.63 -2.98
CA VAL A 31 1.22 18.08 -2.91
C VAL A 31 1.35 18.73 -4.28
N VAL A 32 2.23 18.23 -5.15
CA VAL A 32 2.41 18.78 -6.50
C VAL A 32 1.30 18.34 -7.47
N TYR A 33 0.87 17.07 -7.46
CA TYR A 33 -0.15 16.61 -8.40
C TYR A 33 -1.55 17.14 -8.06
N THR A 34 -1.88 17.30 -6.78
CA THR A 34 -3.23 17.69 -6.33
C THR A 34 -3.71 19.02 -6.94
N PRO A 35 -2.96 20.14 -6.89
CA PRO A 35 -3.39 21.41 -7.47
C PRO A 35 -3.46 21.34 -9.00
N LEU A 36 -2.51 20.65 -9.66
CA LEU A 36 -2.53 20.45 -11.10
C LEU A 36 -3.80 19.72 -11.54
N LEU A 37 -4.15 18.64 -10.84
CA LEU A 37 -5.35 17.86 -11.11
C LEU A 37 -6.62 18.68 -10.86
N ARG A 38 -6.66 19.46 -9.78
CA ARG A 38 -7.79 20.36 -9.48
C ARG A 38 -7.98 21.42 -10.57
N GLN A 39 -6.92 21.95 -11.14
CA GLN A 39 -7.00 22.93 -12.23
C GLN A 39 -7.56 22.31 -13.52
N ILE A 40 -7.21 21.05 -13.81
CA ILE A 40 -7.70 20.33 -15.00
C ILE A 40 -9.17 19.92 -14.84
N LEU A 41 -9.59 19.45 -13.66
CA LEU A 41 -10.95 18.96 -13.42
C LEU A 41 -11.98 20.07 -13.15
N GLY A 42 -11.54 21.26 -12.74
CA GLY A 42 -12.43 22.33 -12.26
C GLY A 42 -13.13 21.99 -10.93
N SER A 43 -13.98 22.90 -10.44
CA SER A 43 -14.65 22.77 -9.14
C SER A 43 -15.66 21.61 -9.09
N THR A 44 -16.42 21.40 -10.17
CA THR A 44 -17.45 20.35 -10.22
C THR A 44 -16.83 18.96 -10.36
N GLY A 45 -15.82 18.79 -11.23
CA GLY A 45 -15.14 17.51 -11.42
C GLY A 45 -14.33 17.08 -10.19
N TRP A 46 -13.76 18.03 -9.46
CA TRP A 46 -12.98 17.75 -8.24
C TRP A 46 -13.83 17.09 -7.14
N SER A 47 -15.09 17.53 -6.95
CA SER A 47 -15.97 17.00 -5.90
C SER A 47 -16.37 15.54 -6.16
N VAL A 48 -16.65 15.19 -7.42
CA VAL A 48 -16.93 13.81 -7.83
C VAL A 48 -15.69 12.94 -7.64
N TYR A 49 -14.53 13.41 -8.13
CA TYR A 49 -13.25 12.70 -7.95
C TYR A 49 -12.94 12.45 -6.48
N TYR A 50 -13.08 13.46 -5.63
CA TYR A 50 -12.74 13.36 -4.21
C TYR A 50 -13.64 12.37 -3.46
N SER A 51 -14.93 12.36 -3.78
CA SER A 51 -15.91 11.42 -3.19
C SER A 51 -15.57 9.97 -3.54
N THR A 52 -15.28 9.70 -4.82
CA THR A 52 -14.85 8.37 -5.27
C THR A 52 -13.48 8.00 -4.70
N TYR A 53 -12.52 8.93 -4.68
CA TYR A 53 -11.17 8.72 -4.18
C TYR A 53 -11.17 8.37 -2.68
N THR A 54 -12.05 8.99 -1.90
CA THR A 54 -12.19 8.69 -0.46
C THR A 54 -12.57 7.22 -0.24
N ILE A 55 -13.57 6.71 -0.99
CA ILE A 55 -13.99 5.30 -0.90
C ILE A 55 -12.86 4.37 -1.34
N PHE A 56 -12.21 4.68 -2.46
CA PHE A 56 -11.05 3.92 -2.94
C PHE A 56 -9.95 3.85 -1.88
N SER A 57 -9.65 4.96 -1.21
CA SER A 57 -8.59 5.02 -0.20
C SER A 57 -8.86 4.12 1.00
N TYR A 58 -10.11 4.00 1.47
CA TYR A 58 -10.45 3.09 2.56
C TYR A 58 -10.24 1.62 2.18
N ILE A 59 -10.70 1.22 1.00
CA ILE A 59 -10.51 -0.14 0.48
C ILE A 59 -9.01 -0.43 0.31
N TYR A 60 -8.28 0.53 -0.25
CA TYR A 60 -6.83 0.43 -0.44
C TYR A 60 -6.08 0.26 0.88
N ILE A 61 -6.43 1.04 1.90
CA ILE A 61 -5.80 0.96 3.23
C ILE A 61 -6.06 -0.42 3.83
N ILE A 62 -7.31 -0.92 3.83
CA ILE A 62 -7.63 -2.24 4.38
C ILE A 62 -6.88 -3.35 3.63
N ALA A 63 -6.79 -3.25 2.31
CA ALA A 63 -6.09 -4.24 1.49
C ALA A 63 -4.57 -4.28 1.72
N ASN A 64 -3.96 -3.14 2.03
CA ASN A 64 -2.51 -3.02 2.24
C ASN A 64 -2.10 -2.98 3.71
N ALA A 65 -3.05 -2.85 4.63
CA ALA A 65 -2.80 -2.81 6.06
C ALA A 65 -2.34 -4.20 6.53
N GLY A 66 -1.09 -4.27 6.99
CA GLY A 66 -0.61 -5.40 7.78
C GLY A 66 -0.15 -6.62 6.98
N ILE A 67 -0.71 -6.93 5.79
CA ILE A 67 -0.28 -8.13 5.03
C ILE A 67 1.22 -8.08 4.69
N PRO A 68 1.77 -7.01 4.08
CA PRO A 68 3.20 -6.95 3.77
C PRO A 68 4.09 -6.96 5.01
N VAL A 69 3.62 -6.32 6.09
CA VAL A 69 4.33 -6.25 7.38
C VAL A 69 4.38 -7.61 8.06
N ALA A 70 3.28 -8.37 8.05
CA ALA A 70 3.21 -9.71 8.59
C ALA A 70 4.13 -10.68 7.82
N ILE A 71 4.16 -10.58 6.48
CA ILE A 71 5.07 -11.35 5.64
C ILE A 71 6.53 -11.03 5.98
N ALA A 72 6.88 -9.74 6.08
CA ALA A 72 8.24 -9.32 6.43
C ALA A 72 8.68 -9.89 7.80
N LYS A 73 7.78 -9.86 8.79
CA LYS A 73 8.03 -10.45 10.11
C LYS A 73 8.23 -11.97 10.04
N LEU A 74 7.32 -12.70 9.37
CA LEU A 74 7.40 -14.17 9.25
C LEU A 74 8.67 -14.63 8.54
N VAL A 75 9.06 -13.96 7.45
CA VAL A 75 10.30 -14.26 6.72
C VAL A 75 11.51 -13.99 7.60
N SER A 76 11.53 -12.88 8.34
CA SER A 76 12.63 -12.55 9.26
C SER A 76 12.75 -13.56 10.41
N GLU A 77 11.65 -14.07 10.95
CA GLU A 77 11.66 -15.11 11.99
C GLU A 77 12.22 -16.45 11.47
N LEU A 78 11.88 -16.82 10.23
CA LEU A 78 12.41 -18.04 9.59
C LEU A 78 13.91 -17.92 9.28
N GLU A 79 14.33 -16.73 8.83
CA GLU A 79 15.73 -16.42 8.57
C GLU A 79 16.57 -16.45 9.86
N ALA A 80 16.06 -15.85 10.94
CA ALA A 80 16.72 -15.85 12.25
C ALA A 80 16.88 -17.25 12.85
N LYS A 81 15.98 -18.20 12.50
CA LYS A 81 16.08 -19.62 12.90
C LYS A 81 17.03 -20.44 12.01
N GLY A 82 17.65 -19.84 10.99
CA GLY A 82 18.54 -20.52 10.05
C GLY A 82 17.82 -21.31 8.94
N ASN A 83 16.48 -21.24 8.87
CA ASN A 83 15.66 -21.96 7.89
C ASN A 83 15.48 -21.15 6.60
N TYR A 84 16.59 -20.78 5.94
CA TYR A 84 16.58 -19.95 4.73
C TYR A 84 15.74 -20.54 3.59
N LYS A 85 15.72 -21.87 3.44
CA LYS A 85 14.89 -22.55 2.42
C LYS A 85 13.40 -22.29 2.63
N ASP A 86 12.94 -22.31 3.88
CA ASP A 86 11.53 -22.08 4.21
C ASP A 86 11.18 -20.59 4.23
N ALA A 87 12.13 -19.71 4.55
CA ALA A 87 11.99 -18.26 4.38
C ALA A 87 11.70 -17.90 2.91
N ILE A 88 12.48 -18.44 1.97
CA ILE A 88 12.29 -18.21 0.53
C ILE A 88 10.98 -18.82 0.02
N LYS A 89 10.63 -20.04 0.46
CA LYS A 89 9.34 -20.67 0.10
C LYS A 89 8.16 -19.83 0.60
N THR A 90 8.22 -19.37 1.84
CA THR A 90 7.19 -18.50 2.44
C THR A 90 7.06 -17.21 1.66
N PHE A 91 8.18 -16.53 1.36
CA PHE A 91 8.16 -15.31 0.54
C PHE A 91 7.53 -15.55 -0.85
N ARG A 92 7.89 -16.64 -1.53
CA ARG A 92 7.33 -16.99 -2.84
C ARG A 92 5.83 -17.31 -2.76
N ALA A 93 5.41 -18.06 -1.74
CA ALA A 93 4.00 -18.37 -1.50
C ALA A 93 3.19 -17.09 -1.22
N SER A 94 3.68 -16.22 -0.34
CA SER A 94 3.05 -14.94 -0.02
C SER A 94 2.96 -14.03 -1.24
N ARG A 95 3.99 -13.98 -2.10
CA ARG A 95 3.94 -13.23 -3.35
C ARG A 95 2.83 -13.75 -4.28
N THR A 96 2.72 -15.06 -4.46
CA THR A 96 1.64 -15.65 -5.29
C THR A 96 0.27 -15.38 -4.68
N LEU A 97 0.14 -15.46 -3.35
CA LEU A 97 -1.10 -15.19 -2.65
C LEU A 97 -1.53 -13.73 -2.81
N LEU A 98 -0.60 -12.78 -2.71
CA LEU A 98 -0.85 -11.36 -2.97
C LEU A 98 -1.27 -11.11 -4.43
N LEU A 99 -0.64 -11.78 -5.40
CA LEU A 99 -1.03 -11.68 -6.81
C LEU A 99 -2.44 -12.22 -7.06
N LEU A 100 -2.77 -13.38 -6.48
CA LEU A 100 -4.11 -13.95 -6.57
C LEU A 100 -5.15 -13.07 -5.89
N LEU A 101 -4.84 -12.55 -4.69
CA LEU A 101 -5.72 -11.64 -3.97
C LEU A 101 -5.97 -10.37 -4.79
N GLY A 102 -4.92 -9.77 -5.35
CA GLY A 102 -5.02 -8.60 -6.22
C GLY A 102 -5.86 -8.87 -7.48
N LEU A 103 -5.68 -10.04 -8.10
CA LEU A 103 -6.46 -10.45 -9.27
C LEU A 103 -7.94 -10.68 -8.90
N ILE A 104 -8.22 -11.34 -7.78
CA ILE A 104 -9.59 -11.54 -7.26
C ILE A 104 -10.25 -10.19 -6.97
N LEU A 105 -9.56 -9.27 -6.28
CA LEU A 105 -10.07 -7.93 -6.00
C LEU A 105 -10.33 -7.16 -7.31
N SER A 106 -9.44 -7.26 -8.30
CA SER A 106 -9.61 -6.62 -9.60
C SER A 106 -10.84 -7.14 -10.35
N VAL A 107 -11.06 -8.46 -10.35
CA VAL A 107 -12.24 -9.09 -10.97
C VAL A 107 -13.51 -8.73 -10.19
N PHE A 108 -13.43 -8.75 -8.86
CA PHE A 108 -14.54 -8.35 -7.99
C PHE A 108 -14.96 -6.91 -8.25
N MET A 109 -14.00 -5.98 -8.33
CA MET A 109 -14.28 -4.58 -8.66
C MET A 109 -14.87 -4.42 -10.06
N PHE A 110 -14.39 -5.18 -11.05
CA PHE A 110 -14.93 -5.15 -12.41
C PHE A 110 -16.41 -5.57 -12.46
N ILE A 111 -16.79 -6.62 -11.71
CA ILE A 111 -18.17 -7.10 -11.64
C ILE A 111 -19.05 -6.13 -10.84
N TRP A 112 -18.53 -5.62 -9.72
CA TRP A 112 -19.26 -4.72 -8.83
C TRP A 112 -19.25 -3.26 -9.27
N ALA A 113 -18.55 -2.91 -10.35
CA ALA A 113 -18.47 -1.55 -10.87
C ALA A 113 -19.86 -0.95 -11.16
N LYS A 114 -20.76 -1.71 -11.78
CA LYS A 114 -22.14 -1.28 -12.09
C LYS A 114 -23.02 -1.08 -10.84
N PRO A 115 -23.11 -2.04 -9.90
CA PRO A 115 -23.90 -1.83 -8.68
C PRO A 115 -23.30 -0.78 -7.75
N LEU A 116 -21.96 -0.64 -7.70
CA LEU A 116 -21.32 0.46 -6.98
C LEU A 116 -21.67 1.82 -7.58
N SER A 117 -21.61 1.98 -8.92
CA SER A 117 -22.00 3.25 -9.55
C SER A 117 -23.48 3.60 -9.32
N MET A 118 -24.36 2.60 -9.22
CA MET A 118 -25.79 2.81 -8.94
C MET A 118 -26.08 3.06 -7.46
N ALA A 119 -25.36 2.43 -6.54
CA ALA A 119 -25.52 2.64 -5.10
C ALA A 119 -24.97 4.00 -4.64
N PHE A 120 -23.95 4.54 -5.33
CA PHE A 120 -23.38 5.87 -5.09
C PHE A 120 -24.02 6.96 -5.96
N ASN A 121 -25.33 6.87 -6.22
CA ASN A 121 -26.15 7.87 -6.92
C ASN A 121 -26.01 9.27 -6.30
N SER A 122 -24.91 9.97 -6.62
CA SER A 122 -24.86 11.41 -6.66
C SER A 122 -25.55 11.81 -7.97
N PRO A 123 -26.68 12.53 -7.91
CA PRO A 123 -27.33 13.05 -9.10
C PRO A 123 -26.34 13.92 -9.86
N GLU A 124 -26.45 13.94 -11.18
CA GLU A 124 -25.58 14.62 -12.15
C GLU A 124 -24.47 13.72 -12.75
N SER A 125 -24.92 12.63 -13.40
CA SER A 125 -24.37 12.19 -14.68
C SER A 125 -24.89 13.06 -15.82
#